data_AF-A0A4R4XQP4-F1
#
_entry.id   AF-A0A4R4XQP4-F1
#
_cell.length_a   1.000
_cell.length_b   1.000
_cell.length_c   1.000
_cell.angle_alpha   90.00
_cell.angle_beta   90.00
_cell.angle_gamma   90.00
#
_symmetry.space_group_name_H-M   'P 1'
#
loop_
_entity.id
_entity.type
_entity.pdbx_description
1 polymer ?
#
loop_
_entity_poly.entity_id
_entity_poly.type
_entity_poly.pdbx_seq_one_letter_code
_entity_poly.pdbx_strand_id
1 'polypeptide(L)'
;MDDSGGVKRCPDCGELKAVSEFGRNARMADGLARYCKTCFRRRSQESYRKRRAEQGKAVRERIQVPEGHKFCPRCSEIKPHAEFGSNRATKDGLTSYCKQCHTVVARENKAKNHGSERNYLLRYRYGITEDDFARMLARQGGLCAVCRAVPGTFVDHCHRTGQVRGVLCFNCNNGLGHFGDNTVLLELAALYLDGEVLWPEFVVLPERREGGAVARTRAYHLAHRYRLGPADVERMVAAQHGLCVVCWDRPPEHVDHCHLTGEVRYALCLPCNTGIGQFRDDPAVVWRALAYVEAVEPYGEEVVVSDEELRELVRAEEQLRSAFYARVSPVG
;
A
#
# COMPACT_ATOMS: atom_id res chain seq x y z
N MET A 1 19.34 51.88 22.32
CA MET A 1 18.97 52.95 23.26
C MET A 1 18.58 54.14 22.40
N ASP A 2 17.29 54.37 22.25
CA ASP A 2 16.76 55.71 21.94
C ASP A 2 15.31 55.73 22.45
N ASP A 3 15.20 55.68 23.78
CA ASP A 3 13.96 55.85 24.53
C ASP A 3 13.68 57.36 24.63
N SER A 4 13.30 57.96 23.51
CA SER A 4 12.71 59.30 23.52
C SER A 4 11.29 59.15 24.07
N GLY A 5 11.17 59.30 25.39
CA GLY A 5 9.96 59.21 26.20
C GLY A 5 8.88 60.22 25.80
N GLY A 6 8.30 60.05 24.62
CA GLY A 6 7.15 60.80 24.15
C GLY A 6 5.89 60.36 24.88
N VAL A 7 5.04 61.32 25.23
CA VAL A 7 3.68 61.07 25.71
C VAL A 7 2.68 61.40 24.62
N LYS A 8 1.66 60.56 24.47
CA LYS A 8 0.54 60.76 23.53
C LYS A 8 -0.76 60.79 24.32
N ARG A 9 -1.65 61.73 24.00
CA ARG A 9 -2.97 61.83 24.62
C ARG A 9 -3.92 60.82 24.01
N CYS A 10 -4.53 59.97 24.85
CA CYS A 10 -5.60 59.07 24.41
C CYS A 10 -6.92 59.86 24.32
N PRO A 11 -7.61 59.93 23.17
CA PRO A 11 -8.87 60.65 23.04
C PRO A 11 -10.05 59.96 23.74
N ASP A 12 -9.90 58.72 24.20
CA ASP A 12 -10.97 57.94 24.83
C ASP A 12 -10.96 58.06 26.36
N CYS A 13 -9.78 58.00 27.00
CA CYS A 13 -9.65 58.22 28.45
C CYS A 13 -9.13 59.62 28.83
N GLY A 14 -8.71 60.43 27.85
CA GLY A 14 -8.23 61.81 28.07
C GLY A 14 -6.81 61.94 28.63
N GLU A 15 -6.22 60.85 29.12
CA GLU A 15 -4.90 60.83 29.77
C GLU A 15 -3.74 60.92 28.77
N LEU A 16 -2.66 61.59 29.19
CA LEU A 16 -1.34 61.54 28.54
C LEU A 16 -0.62 60.27 28.99
N LYS A 17 -0.30 59.37 28.05
CA LYS A 17 0.40 58.11 28.34
C LYS A 17 1.68 58.01 27.53
N ALA A 18 2.64 57.24 28.02
CA ALA A 18 3.85 56.92 27.28
C ALA A 18 3.49 56.32 25.91
N VAL A 19 4.29 56.61 24.88
CA VAL A 19 4.11 56.05 23.53
C VAL A 19 4.10 54.51 23.51
N SER A 20 4.76 53.86 24.48
CA SER A 20 4.73 52.41 24.71
C SER A 20 3.33 51.86 25.05
N GLU A 21 2.43 52.71 25.56
CA GLU A 21 1.03 52.37 25.84
C GLU A 21 0.14 52.42 24.59
N PHE A 22 0.70 52.75 23.43
CA PHE A 22 0.01 52.74 22.15
C PHE A 22 0.57 51.62 21.25
N GLY A 23 -0.29 50.99 20.45
CA GLY A 23 0.16 50.05 19.41
C GLY A 23 0.80 50.79 18.23
N ARG A 24 1.63 50.12 17.44
CA ARG A 24 2.14 50.69 16.19
C ARG A 24 1.04 50.71 15.14
N ASN A 25 0.94 51.81 14.40
CA ASN A 25 0.03 51.96 13.26
C ASN A 25 0.66 52.86 12.19
N ALA A 26 1.21 52.24 11.15
CA ALA A 26 1.90 52.92 10.06
C ALA A 26 1.00 53.86 9.23
N ARG A 27 -0.34 53.79 9.40
CA ARG A 27 -1.28 54.69 8.73
C ARG A 27 -1.47 56.03 9.43
N MET A 28 -0.97 56.17 10.65
CA MET A 28 -1.08 57.41 11.44
C MET A 28 0.18 58.26 11.22
N ALA A 29 0.03 59.58 11.19
CA ALA A 29 1.15 60.50 10.96
C ALA A 29 2.30 60.33 11.98
N ASP A 30 1.98 59.93 13.21
CA ASP A 30 2.95 59.67 14.28
C ASP A 30 3.32 58.18 14.43
N GLY A 31 2.86 57.31 13.52
CA GLY A 31 3.14 55.87 13.56
C GLY A 31 2.50 55.11 14.73
N LEU A 32 1.64 55.76 15.54
CA LEU A 32 1.04 55.18 16.74
C LEU A 32 -0.48 55.13 16.64
N ALA A 33 -1.08 54.08 17.22
CA ALA A 33 -2.53 53.91 17.28
C ALA A 33 -3.23 55.13 17.91
N ARG A 34 -4.47 55.40 17.48
CA ARG A 34 -5.27 56.54 17.98
C ARG A 34 -5.60 56.42 19.47
N TYR A 35 -5.80 55.21 19.97
CA TYR A 35 -6.20 54.92 21.35
C TYR A 35 -5.09 54.15 22.08
N CYS A 36 -4.98 54.32 23.40
CA CYS A 36 -4.09 53.49 24.21
C CYS A 36 -4.55 52.01 24.18
N LYS A 37 -3.63 51.08 24.46
CA LYS A 37 -3.87 49.62 24.43
C LYS A 37 -5.09 49.21 25.25
N THR A 38 -5.32 49.83 26.40
CA THR A 38 -6.46 49.58 27.29
C THR A 38 -7.79 50.00 26.66
N CYS A 39 -7.90 51.26 26.23
CA CYS A 39 -9.10 51.79 25.56
C CYS A 39 -9.39 51.02 24.26
N PHE A 40 -8.35 50.70 23.50
CA PHE A 40 -8.47 49.89 22.28
C PHE A 40 -9.02 48.49 22.58
N ARG A 41 -8.49 47.80 23.60
CA ARG A 41 -8.97 46.46 24.01
C ARG A 41 -10.44 46.50 24.44
N ARG A 42 -10.83 47.50 25.23
CA ARG A 42 -12.23 47.69 25.68
C ARG A 42 -13.18 47.85 24.49
N ARG A 43 -12.89 48.81 23.60
CA ARG A 43 -13.72 49.07 22.41
C ARG A 43 -13.77 47.88 21.46
N SER A 44 -12.66 47.17 21.30
CA SER A 44 -12.59 45.95 20.49
C SER A 44 -13.49 44.83 21.05
N GLN A 45 -13.50 44.64 22.37
CA GLN A 45 -14.38 43.68 23.04
C GLN A 45 -15.87 44.06 22.90
N GLU A 46 -16.23 45.32 23.10
CA GLU A 46 -17.60 45.82 22.92
C GLU A 46 -18.07 45.64 21.46
N SER A 47 -17.24 46.01 20.49
CA SER A 47 -17.52 45.83 19.06
C SER A 47 -17.66 44.34 18.68
N TYR A 48 -16.81 43.47 19.23
CA TYR A 48 -16.92 42.02 19.03
C TYR A 48 -18.23 41.47 19.59
N ARG A 49 -18.60 41.85 20.83
CA ARG A 49 -19.85 41.44 21.47
C ARG A 49 -21.06 41.88 20.64
N LYS A 50 -21.10 43.15 20.21
CA LYS A 50 -22.17 43.70 19.37
C LYS A 50 -22.33 42.91 18.07
N ARG A 51 -21.24 42.73 17.30
CA ARG A 51 -21.27 41.96 16.04
C ARG A 51 -21.70 40.51 16.21
N ARG A 52 -21.36 39.87 17.33
CA ARG A 52 -21.78 38.48 17.61
C ARG A 52 -23.27 38.41 17.94
N ALA A 53 -23.77 39.35 18.74
CA ALA A 53 -25.20 39.48 19.05
C ALA A 53 -26.04 39.74 17.79
N GLU A 54 -25.60 40.65 16.91
CA GLU A 54 -26.25 40.91 15.62
C GLU A 54 -26.29 39.67 14.71
N GLN A 55 -25.32 38.77 14.82
CA GLN A 55 -25.28 37.50 14.08
C GLN A 55 -26.04 36.36 14.79
N GLY A 56 -26.69 36.62 15.94
CA GLY A 56 -27.34 35.59 16.75
C GLY A 56 -26.38 34.53 17.30
N LYS A 57 -25.08 34.82 17.38
CA LYS A 57 -24.05 33.85 17.80
C LYS A 57 -23.58 34.16 19.21
N ALA A 58 -23.40 33.11 20.03
CA ALA A 58 -22.84 33.24 21.36
C ALA A 58 -21.48 33.96 21.36
N VAL A 59 -21.27 34.85 22.32
CA VAL A 59 -19.98 35.52 22.57
C VAL A 59 -19.02 34.49 23.16
N ARG A 60 -17.88 34.27 22.52
CA ARG A 60 -16.84 33.40 23.09
C ARG A 60 -16.01 34.20 24.09
N GLU A 61 -16.15 33.88 25.37
CA GLU A 61 -15.33 34.48 26.41
C GLU A 61 -13.93 33.87 26.41
N ARG A 62 -12.94 34.67 26.83
CA ARG A 62 -11.56 34.21 26.92
C ARG A 62 -11.42 33.36 28.18
N ILE A 63 -11.23 32.07 27.99
CA ILE A 63 -10.98 31.12 29.07
C ILE A 63 -9.63 31.47 29.70
N GLN A 64 -9.62 31.66 31.02
CA GLN A 64 -8.37 31.81 31.77
C GLN A 64 -7.73 30.42 31.89
N VAL A 65 -6.49 30.32 31.45
CA VAL A 65 -5.74 29.06 31.45
C VAL A 65 -4.47 29.28 32.27
N PRO A 66 -4.22 28.47 33.31
CA PRO A 66 -2.99 28.54 34.10
C PRO A 66 -1.74 28.34 33.23
N GLU A 67 -0.59 28.81 33.73
CA GLU A 67 0.68 28.54 33.06
C GLU A 67 0.95 27.03 32.97
N GLY A 68 1.57 26.59 31.87
CA GLY A 68 1.81 25.17 31.58
C GLY A 68 0.56 24.36 31.22
N HIS A 69 -0.62 25.00 31.08
CA HIS A 69 -1.87 24.36 30.72
C HIS A 69 -2.42 24.90 29.41
N LYS A 70 -3.27 24.09 28.75
CA LYS A 70 -3.99 24.44 27.53
C LYS A 70 -5.43 23.94 27.63
N PHE A 71 -6.36 24.73 27.09
CA PHE A 71 -7.76 24.37 26.98
C PHE A 71 -8.01 23.53 25.73
N CYS A 72 -8.63 22.36 25.88
CA CYS A 72 -9.07 21.53 24.77
C CYS A 72 -10.50 21.92 24.35
N PRO A 73 -10.74 22.45 23.13
CA PRO A 73 -12.07 22.89 22.71
C PRO A 73 -13.04 21.76 22.37
N ARG A 74 -12.59 20.50 22.41
CA ARG A 74 -13.43 19.32 22.15
C ARG A 74 -14.06 18.77 23.43
N CYS A 75 -13.25 18.47 24.45
CA CYS A 75 -13.76 17.99 25.74
C CYS A 75 -14.05 19.11 26.73
N SER A 76 -13.74 20.36 26.39
CA SER A 76 -13.95 21.54 27.23
C SER A 76 -13.19 21.52 28.56
N GLU A 77 -12.06 20.81 28.62
CA GLU A 77 -11.22 20.71 29.81
C GLU A 77 -9.90 21.48 29.64
N ILE A 78 -9.42 22.06 30.75
CA ILE A 78 -8.06 22.60 30.86
C ILE A 78 -7.14 21.46 31.30
N LYS A 79 -6.12 21.16 30.50
CA LYS A 79 -5.17 20.07 30.75
C LYS A 79 -3.73 20.57 30.68
N PRO A 80 -2.77 19.90 31.36
CA PRO A 80 -1.36 20.27 31.26
C PRO A 80 -0.85 20.08 29.83
N HIS A 81 0.17 20.84 29.42
CA HIS A 81 0.77 20.77 28.09
C HIS A 81 1.20 19.36 27.68
N ALA A 82 1.61 18.51 28.64
CA ALA A 82 1.98 17.11 28.41
C ALA A 82 0.85 16.26 27.79
N GLU A 83 -0.41 16.66 27.97
CA GLU A 83 -1.59 16.00 27.40
C GLU A 83 -1.88 16.42 25.95
N PHE A 84 -1.04 17.26 25.35
CA PHE A 84 -1.17 17.72 23.96
C PHE A 84 -0.01 17.20 23.11
N GLY A 85 -0.25 17.01 21.82
CA GLY A 85 0.80 16.67 20.86
C GLY A 85 1.62 17.90 20.49
N SER A 86 2.81 17.70 19.92
CA SER A 86 3.62 18.81 19.39
C SER A 86 3.12 19.23 18.00
N ASN A 87 3.12 20.54 17.75
CA ASN A 87 2.85 21.11 16.43
C ASN A 87 3.63 22.42 16.24
N ARG A 88 4.75 22.34 15.51
CA ARG A 88 5.68 23.47 15.28
C ARG A 88 5.05 24.62 14.48
N ALA A 89 3.94 24.39 13.79
CA ALA A 89 3.23 25.44 13.05
C ALA A 89 2.40 26.36 13.94
N THR A 90 2.16 25.99 15.21
CA THR A 90 1.35 26.78 16.15
C THR A 90 2.23 27.65 17.07
N LYS A 91 1.70 28.80 17.50
CA LYS A 91 2.46 29.77 18.33
C LYS A 91 2.94 29.18 19.66
N ASP A 92 2.16 28.30 20.27
CA ASP A 92 2.49 27.61 21.52
C ASP A 92 3.16 26.24 21.30
N GLY A 93 3.38 25.83 20.04
CA GLY A 93 4.04 24.58 19.71
C GLY A 93 3.22 23.32 19.97
N LEU A 94 1.92 23.44 20.27
CA LEU A 94 1.05 22.33 20.70
C LEU A 94 -0.20 22.18 19.83
N THR A 95 -0.69 20.95 19.66
CA THR A 95 -1.95 20.66 18.98
C THR A 95 -3.14 21.36 19.64
N SER A 96 -4.19 21.64 18.88
CA SER A 96 -5.41 22.30 19.40
C SER A 96 -6.23 21.41 20.33
N TYR A 97 -6.18 20.10 20.13
CA TYR A 97 -6.88 19.10 20.95
C TYR A 97 -5.88 18.35 21.84
N CYS A 98 -6.34 17.90 23.01
CA CYS A 98 -5.58 16.93 23.81
C CYS A 98 -5.41 15.62 23.04
N LYS A 99 -4.41 14.81 23.39
CA LYS A 99 -4.06 13.55 22.70
C LYS A 99 -5.26 12.63 22.49
N GLN A 100 -6.07 12.42 23.54
CA GLN A 100 -7.27 11.60 23.47
C GLN A 100 -8.28 12.14 22.44
N CYS A 101 -8.61 13.42 22.52
CA CYS A 101 -9.51 14.09 21.59
C CYS A 101 -8.94 14.10 20.16
N HIS A 102 -7.63 14.26 20.01
CA HIS A 102 -6.95 14.30 18.72
C HIS A 102 -7.12 12.99 17.96
N THR A 103 -6.98 11.85 18.63
CA THR A 103 -7.19 10.52 18.02
C THR A 103 -8.62 10.38 17.49
N VAL A 104 -9.61 10.84 18.26
CA VAL A 104 -11.02 10.78 17.84
C VAL A 104 -11.28 11.72 16.66
N VAL A 105 -10.77 12.96 16.70
CA VAL A 105 -10.90 13.93 15.59
C VAL A 105 -10.24 13.38 14.33
N ALA A 106 -9.06 12.78 14.46
CA ALA A 106 -8.35 12.20 13.32
C ALA A 106 -9.15 11.07 12.66
N ARG A 107 -9.77 10.19 13.45
CA ARG A 107 -10.65 9.13 12.93
C ARG A 107 -11.90 9.70 12.24
N GLU A 108 -12.56 10.68 12.86
CA GLU A 108 -13.74 11.35 12.27
C GLU A 108 -13.40 12.09 10.97
N ASN A 109 -12.26 12.79 10.92
CA ASN A 109 -11.81 13.48 9.72
C ASN A 109 -11.46 12.48 8.62
N LYS A 110 -10.83 11.34 8.96
CA LYS A 110 -10.61 10.26 7.98
C LYS A 110 -11.93 9.76 7.40
N ALA A 111 -12.93 9.48 8.24
CA ALA A 111 -14.25 9.06 7.79
C ALA A 111 -14.97 10.14 6.96
N LYS A 112 -14.91 11.41 7.36
CA LYS A 112 -15.54 12.51 6.61
C LYS A 112 -14.86 12.77 5.26
N ASN A 113 -13.54 12.75 5.21
CA ASN A 113 -12.79 13.10 4.00
C ASN A 113 -12.68 11.93 3.01
N HIS A 114 -12.71 10.69 3.50
CA HIS A 114 -12.50 9.50 2.69
C HIS A 114 -13.70 8.56 2.68
N GLY A 115 -14.80 8.85 3.38
CA GLY A 115 -16.00 8.01 3.49
C GLY A 115 -15.82 6.83 4.43
N SER A 116 -14.80 6.00 4.21
CA SER A 116 -14.50 4.81 5.00
C SER A 116 -12.98 4.64 5.21
N GLU A 117 -12.61 3.79 6.17
CA GLU A 117 -11.21 3.37 6.35
C GLU A 117 -10.68 2.58 5.14
N ARG A 118 -11.53 1.76 4.52
CA ARG A 118 -11.18 0.97 3.35
C ARG A 118 -10.86 1.87 2.15
N ASN A 119 -11.69 2.87 1.87
CA ASN A 119 -11.46 3.82 0.78
C ASN A 119 -10.19 4.65 1.02
N TYR A 120 -9.91 5.05 2.26
CA TYR A 120 -8.64 5.71 2.60
C TYR A 120 -7.44 4.80 2.26
N LEU A 121 -7.47 3.53 2.68
CA LEU A 121 -6.37 2.60 2.44
C LEU A 121 -6.19 2.28 0.95
N LEU A 122 -7.27 2.11 0.20
CA LEU A 122 -7.23 1.88 -1.24
C LEU A 122 -6.58 3.07 -1.97
N ARG A 123 -6.96 4.31 -1.61
CA ARG A 123 -6.39 5.51 -2.22
C ARG A 123 -4.92 5.67 -1.86
N TYR A 124 -4.56 5.39 -0.61
CA TYR A 124 -3.19 5.53 -0.14
C TYR A 124 -2.24 4.49 -0.76
N ARG A 125 -2.68 3.23 -0.88
CA ARG A 125 -1.81 2.13 -1.36
C ARG A 125 -1.80 1.96 -2.87
N TYR A 126 -2.93 2.19 -3.51
CA TYR A 126 -3.16 1.80 -4.91
C TYR A 126 -3.65 2.95 -5.78
N GLY A 127 -3.90 4.13 -5.21
CA GLY A 127 -4.42 5.28 -5.94
C GLY A 127 -5.88 5.16 -6.39
N ILE A 128 -6.62 4.14 -5.92
CA ILE A 128 -8.00 3.87 -6.32
C ILE A 128 -9.00 4.06 -5.17
N THR A 129 -10.25 4.29 -5.51
CA THR A 129 -11.39 4.38 -4.57
C THR A 129 -12.12 3.03 -4.43
N GLU A 130 -13.03 2.94 -3.47
CA GLU A 130 -13.95 1.80 -3.36
C GLU A 130 -14.85 1.66 -4.59
N ASP A 131 -15.25 2.77 -5.21
CA ASP A 131 -16.05 2.73 -6.43
C ASP A 131 -15.21 2.21 -7.61
N ASP A 132 -13.94 2.58 -7.70
CA ASP A 132 -13.00 2.03 -8.69
C ASP A 132 -12.85 0.51 -8.50
N PHE A 133 -12.67 0.07 -7.26
CA PHE A 133 -12.63 -1.35 -6.90
C PHE A 133 -13.91 -2.09 -7.34
N ALA A 134 -15.08 -1.54 -7.01
CA ALA A 134 -16.37 -2.12 -7.35
C ALA A 134 -16.56 -2.20 -8.88
N ARG A 135 -16.15 -1.17 -9.62
CA ARG A 135 -16.20 -1.17 -11.09
C ARG A 135 -15.26 -2.21 -11.71
N MET A 136 -14.03 -2.33 -11.21
CA MET A 136 -13.10 -3.38 -11.67
C MET A 136 -13.66 -4.78 -11.41
N LEU A 137 -14.15 -5.02 -10.20
CA LEU A 137 -14.73 -6.30 -9.84
C LEU A 137 -15.98 -6.62 -10.69
N ALA A 138 -16.85 -5.64 -10.94
CA ALA A 138 -18.02 -5.80 -11.81
C ALA A 138 -17.63 -6.14 -13.26
N ARG A 139 -16.61 -5.47 -13.83
CA ARG A 139 -16.07 -5.80 -15.17
C ARG A 139 -15.54 -7.23 -15.24
N GLN A 140 -15.01 -7.75 -14.13
CA GLN A 140 -14.58 -9.14 -14.03
C GLN A 140 -15.74 -10.14 -13.79
N GLY A 141 -17.00 -9.68 -13.76
CA GLY A 141 -18.17 -10.49 -13.46
C GLY A 141 -18.31 -10.86 -11.98
N GLY A 142 -17.70 -10.10 -11.07
CA GLY A 142 -17.66 -10.40 -9.65
C GLY A 142 -16.58 -11.41 -9.24
N LEU A 143 -15.77 -11.89 -10.19
CA LEU A 143 -14.86 -13.02 -10.01
C LEU A 143 -13.40 -12.60 -10.10
N CYS A 144 -12.50 -13.44 -9.58
CA CYS A 144 -11.05 -13.29 -9.69
C CYS A 144 -10.61 -13.21 -11.16
N ALA A 145 -9.78 -12.23 -11.51
CA ALA A 145 -9.33 -12.01 -12.89
C ALA A 145 -8.57 -13.21 -13.48
N VAL A 146 -7.81 -13.94 -12.65
CA VAL A 146 -7.01 -15.11 -13.04
C VAL A 146 -7.86 -16.37 -13.09
N CYS A 147 -8.35 -16.88 -11.94
CA CYS A 147 -8.99 -18.19 -11.93
C CYS A 147 -10.45 -18.18 -12.41
N ARG A 148 -11.13 -17.02 -12.41
CA ARG A 148 -12.55 -16.85 -12.80
C ARG A 148 -13.54 -17.78 -12.09
N ALA A 149 -13.18 -18.33 -10.93
CA ALA A 149 -13.98 -19.36 -10.24
C ALA A 149 -14.55 -18.90 -8.89
N VAL A 150 -13.91 -17.92 -8.25
CA VAL A 150 -14.30 -17.40 -6.93
C VAL A 150 -14.25 -15.88 -6.92
N PRO A 151 -14.95 -15.20 -5.99
CA PRO A 151 -14.93 -13.75 -5.92
C PRO A 151 -13.53 -13.16 -5.77
N GLY A 152 -13.28 -12.05 -6.47
CA GLY A 152 -12.08 -11.25 -6.28
C GLY A 152 -12.21 -10.41 -5.00
N THR A 153 -11.19 -10.44 -4.15
CA THR A 153 -11.19 -9.75 -2.85
C THR A 153 -9.96 -8.88 -2.61
N PHE A 154 -8.88 -9.08 -3.35
CA PHE A 154 -7.60 -8.38 -3.21
C PHE A 154 -7.29 -7.58 -4.46
N VAL A 155 -6.78 -6.36 -4.29
CA VAL A 155 -6.26 -5.55 -5.40
C VAL A 155 -4.87 -6.05 -5.72
N ASP A 156 -4.67 -6.42 -6.97
CA ASP A 156 -3.37 -6.80 -7.51
C ASP A 156 -2.80 -5.67 -8.36
N HIS A 157 -1.48 -5.49 -8.28
CA HIS A 157 -0.76 -4.40 -8.91
C HIS A 157 0.65 -4.85 -9.30
N CYS A 158 1.18 -4.26 -10.36
CA CYS A 158 2.55 -4.51 -10.78
C CYS A 158 3.53 -3.93 -9.76
N HIS A 159 4.38 -4.77 -9.16
CA HIS A 159 5.37 -4.31 -8.18
C HIS A 159 6.50 -3.44 -8.78
N ARG A 160 6.63 -3.39 -10.12
CA ARG A 160 7.59 -2.51 -10.81
C ARG A 160 7.03 -1.11 -11.06
N THR A 161 5.77 -0.99 -11.47
CA THR A 161 5.17 0.29 -11.90
C THR A 161 4.18 0.86 -10.88
N GLY A 162 3.71 0.05 -9.92
CA GLY A 162 2.63 0.40 -9.01
C GLY A 162 1.24 0.38 -9.65
N GLN A 163 1.14 0.06 -10.95
CA GLN A 163 -0.12 0.08 -11.67
C GLN A 163 -1.03 -1.08 -11.23
N VAL A 164 -2.29 -0.75 -10.90
CA VAL A 164 -3.32 -1.74 -10.60
C VAL A 164 -3.66 -2.53 -11.87
N ARG A 165 -3.59 -3.86 -11.79
CA ARG A 165 -3.94 -4.77 -12.89
C ARG A 165 -5.39 -5.24 -12.78
N GLY A 166 -5.84 -5.59 -11.58
CA GLY A 166 -7.19 -6.13 -11.37
C GLY A 166 -7.46 -6.58 -9.95
N VAL A 167 -8.55 -7.33 -9.78
CA VAL A 167 -8.96 -7.88 -8.48
C VAL A 167 -8.84 -9.40 -8.49
N LEU A 168 -8.04 -9.95 -7.58
CA LEU A 168 -7.77 -11.37 -7.46
C LEU A 168 -8.36 -11.96 -6.19
N CYS A 169 -8.54 -13.28 -6.18
CA CYS A 169 -8.77 -14.00 -4.94
C CYS A 169 -7.46 -14.17 -4.16
N PHE A 170 -7.58 -14.54 -2.88
CA PHE A 170 -6.42 -14.76 -2.00
C PHE A 170 -5.39 -15.69 -2.63
N ASN A 171 -5.81 -16.84 -3.14
CA ASN A 171 -4.89 -17.85 -3.65
C ASN A 171 -4.15 -17.37 -4.90
N CYS A 172 -4.85 -16.86 -5.92
CA CYS A 172 -4.19 -16.39 -7.14
C CYS A 172 -3.22 -15.24 -6.85
N ASN A 173 -3.57 -14.32 -5.95
CA ASN A 173 -2.69 -13.22 -5.55
C ASN A 173 -1.41 -13.74 -4.85
N ASN A 174 -1.54 -14.72 -3.95
CA ASN A 174 -0.37 -15.34 -3.31
C ASN A 174 0.44 -16.20 -4.29
N GLY A 175 -0.22 -16.91 -5.21
CA GLY A 175 0.44 -17.68 -6.26
C GLY A 175 1.36 -16.81 -7.11
N LEU A 176 0.86 -15.67 -7.59
CA LEU A 176 1.68 -14.67 -8.29
C LEU A 176 2.86 -14.19 -7.43
N GLY A 177 2.61 -13.91 -6.15
CA GLY A 177 3.66 -13.54 -5.20
C GLY A 177 4.75 -14.60 -5.01
N HIS A 178 4.40 -15.89 -5.01
CA HIS A 178 5.37 -17.00 -4.90
C HIS A 178 6.29 -17.13 -6.12
N PHE A 179 5.77 -16.78 -7.30
CA PHE A 179 6.55 -16.69 -8.54
C PHE A 179 7.16 -15.31 -8.78
N GLY A 180 6.89 -14.34 -7.90
CA GLY A 180 7.44 -12.99 -7.97
C GLY A 180 7.06 -12.24 -9.25
N ASP A 181 5.86 -12.47 -9.77
CA ASP A 181 5.39 -11.95 -11.07
C ASP A 181 6.35 -12.29 -12.24
N ASN A 182 7.14 -13.35 -12.12
CA ASN A 182 8.08 -13.77 -13.15
C ASN A 182 7.37 -14.64 -14.19
N THR A 183 7.19 -14.10 -15.38
CA THR A 183 6.50 -14.75 -16.50
C THR A 183 7.16 -16.06 -16.91
N VAL A 184 8.49 -16.12 -16.95
CA VAL A 184 9.25 -17.34 -17.25
C VAL A 184 8.98 -18.43 -16.21
N LEU A 185 8.94 -18.08 -14.91
CA LEU A 185 8.66 -19.08 -13.88
C LEU A 185 7.21 -19.56 -13.90
N LEU A 186 6.26 -18.71 -14.27
CA LEU A 186 4.86 -19.10 -14.46
C LEU A 186 4.71 -20.04 -15.65
N GLU A 187 5.39 -19.75 -16.77
CA GLU A 187 5.44 -20.61 -17.95
C GLU A 187 6.03 -21.99 -17.61
N LEU A 188 7.19 -22.03 -16.94
CA LEU A 188 7.81 -23.29 -16.49
C LEU A 188 6.92 -24.07 -15.52
N ALA A 189 6.20 -23.40 -14.64
CA ALA A 189 5.28 -24.06 -13.72
C ALA A 189 4.04 -24.64 -14.43
N ALA A 190 3.56 -23.99 -15.49
CA ALA A 190 2.46 -24.49 -16.28
C ALA A 190 2.87 -25.73 -17.10
N LEU A 191 4.02 -25.66 -17.79
CA LEU A 191 4.62 -26.80 -18.50
C LEU A 191 4.82 -27.99 -17.55
N TYR A 192 5.39 -27.73 -16.37
CA TYR A 192 5.56 -28.75 -15.32
C TYR A 192 4.26 -29.46 -14.95
N LEU A 193 3.16 -28.70 -14.84
CA LEU A 193 1.85 -29.24 -14.52
C LEU A 193 1.26 -30.08 -15.65
N ASP A 194 1.50 -29.68 -16.90
CA ASP A 194 1.15 -30.44 -18.12
C ASP A 194 2.02 -31.69 -18.34
N GLY A 195 3.04 -31.89 -17.49
CA GLY A 195 3.93 -33.06 -17.53
C GLY A 195 5.20 -32.84 -18.33
N GLU A 196 5.44 -31.62 -18.80
CA GLU A 196 6.64 -31.23 -19.52
C GLU A 196 7.67 -30.60 -18.58
N VAL A 197 8.92 -31.05 -18.64
CA VAL A 197 10.02 -30.44 -17.90
C VAL A 197 11.07 -29.96 -18.87
N LEU A 198 11.35 -28.66 -18.85
CA LEU A 198 12.47 -28.09 -19.61
C LEU A 198 13.76 -28.28 -18.83
N TRP A 199 14.61 -29.16 -19.36
CA TRP A 199 15.96 -29.41 -18.86
C TRP A 199 16.94 -28.46 -19.56
N PRO A 200 17.50 -27.46 -18.87
CA PRO A 200 18.46 -26.55 -19.50
C PRO A 200 19.74 -27.31 -19.90
N GLU A 201 20.25 -27.05 -21.11
CA GLU A 201 21.50 -27.65 -21.62
C GLU A 201 22.71 -27.37 -20.73
N PHE A 202 22.66 -26.27 -19.96
CA PHE A 202 23.62 -25.95 -18.93
C PHE A 202 22.92 -25.33 -17.72
N VAL A 203 23.21 -25.84 -16.52
CA VAL A 203 22.83 -25.21 -15.25
C VAL A 203 24.06 -24.51 -14.71
N VAL A 204 24.03 -23.19 -14.59
CA VAL A 204 25.05 -22.46 -13.82
C VAL A 204 24.73 -22.68 -12.35
N LEU A 205 25.43 -23.63 -11.72
CA LEU A 205 25.28 -23.88 -10.30
C LEU A 205 25.71 -22.62 -9.52
N PRO A 206 24.84 -22.03 -8.68
CA PRO A 206 25.27 -20.95 -7.80
C PRO A 206 26.43 -21.44 -6.93
N GLU A 207 27.41 -20.58 -6.67
CA GLU A 207 28.52 -20.88 -5.76
C GLU A 207 27.95 -21.49 -4.47
N ARG A 208 28.48 -22.66 -4.08
CA ARG A 208 27.97 -23.52 -3.01
C ARG A 208 27.50 -22.70 -1.81
N ARG A 209 26.18 -22.54 -1.66
CA ARG A 209 25.60 -22.19 -0.35
C ARG A 209 25.77 -23.43 0.51
N GLU A 210 26.57 -23.35 1.56
CA GLU A 210 26.76 -24.44 2.52
C GLU A 210 25.41 -25.00 2.94
N GLY A 211 25.16 -26.25 2.56
CA GLY A 211 23.86 -26.90 2.73
C GLY A 211 23.54 -27.05 4.21
N GLY A 212 22.53 -26.32 4.67
CA GLY A 212 21.84 -26.65 5.91
C GLY A 212 21.22 -28.05 5.77
N ALA A 213 21.46 -28.91 6.75
CA ALA A 213 20.98 -30.29 6.76
C ALA A 213 19.46 -30.35 6.47
N VAL A 214 19.07 -31.20 5.52
CA VAL A 214 17.67 -31.50 5.22
C VAL A 214 16.99 -31.97 6.51
N ALA A 215 15.98 -31.24 6.97
CA ALA A 215 15.31 -31.51 8.24
C ALA A 215 14.76 -32.94 8.27
N ARG A 216 15.23 -33.76 9.24
CA ARG A 216 14.94 -35.20 9.40
C ARG A 216 13.45 -35.54 9.64
N THR A 217 12.56 -34.57 9.66
CA THR A 217 11.16 -34.73 10.09
C THR A 217 10.21 -35.16 8.95
N ARG A 218 10.70 -35.35 7.72
CA ARG A 218 9.87 -35.64 6.52
C ARG A 218 9.75 -37.11 6.10
N ALA A 219 10.60 -38.01 6.61
CA ALA A 219 10.70 -39.38 6.11
C ALA A 219 9.43 -40.24 6.29
N TYR A 220 8.67 -40.03 7.37
CA TYR A 220 7.46 -40.80 7.67
C TYR A 220 6.31 -40.54 6.67
N HIS A 221 6.13 -39.28 6.26
CA HIS A 221 5.09 -38.90 5.28
C HIS A 221 5.40 -39.42 3.86
N LEU A 222 6.69 -39.40 3.47
CA LEU A 222 7.15 -39.90 2.17
C LEU A 222 6.97 -41.41 2.03
N ALA A 223 7.30 -42.16 3.09
CA ALA A 223 7.19 -43.62 3.11
C ALA A 223 5.73 -44.10 3.09
N HIS A 224 4.83 -43.46 3.84
CA HIS A 224 3.45 -43.95 4.02
C HIS A 224 2.48 -43.56 2.88
N ARG A 225 2.69 -42.41 2.22
CA ARG A 225 1.81 -41.94 1.14
C ARG A 225 2.35 -42.24 -0.25
N TYR A 226 3.66 -42.19 -0.44
CA TYR A 226 4.30 -42.26 -1.76
C TYR A 226 5.24 -43.47 -1.92
N ARG A 227 5.38 -44.32 -0.90
CA ARG A 227 6.31 -45.48 -0.87
C ARG A 227 7.76 -45.10 -1.18
N LEU A 228 8.16 -43.86 -0.89
CA LEU A 228 9.53 -43.38 -1.07
C LEU A 228 10.27 -43.35 0.26
N GLY A 229 11.45 -43.99 0.28
CA GLY A 229 12.42 -43.85 1.35
C GLY A 229 13.32 -42.61 1.17
N PRO A 230 14.05 -42.19 2.21
CA PRO A 230 14.99 -41.07 2.12
C PRO A 230 16.00 -41.20 0.99
N ALA A 231 16.54 -42.40 0.76
CA ALA A 231 17.48 -42.67 -0.31
C ALA A 231 16.87 -42.49 -1.72
N ASP A 232 15.56 -42.70 -1.88
CA ASP A 232 14.88 -42.51 -3.16
C ASP A 232 14.72 -41.01 -3.46
N VAL A 233 14.42 -40.23 -2.42
CA VAL A 233 14.37 -38.76 -2.52
C VAL A 233 15.75 -38.18 -2.81
N GLU A 234 16.81 -38.66 -2.16
CA GLU A 234 18.19 -38.24 -2.45
C GLU A 234 18.58 -38.52 -3.90
N ARG A 235 18.22 -39.69 -4.46
CA ARG A 235 18.47 -40.00 -5.88
C ARG A 235 17.71 -39.08 -6.82
N MET A 236 16.45 -38.76 -6.51
CA MET A 236 15.64 -37.81 -7.29
C MET A 236 16.26 -36.41 -7.27
N VAL A 237 16.64 -35.91 -6.09
CA VAL A 237 17.27 -34.59 -5.96
C VAL A 237 18.62 -34.55 -6.69
N ALA A 238 19.41 -35.63 -6.62
CA ALA A 238 20.67 -35.73 -7.34
C ALA A 238 20.48 -35.73 -8.87
N ALA A 239 19.45 -36.42 -9.38
CA ALA A 239 19.09 -36.40 -10.80
C ALA A 239 18.67 -35.01 -11.29
N GLN A 240 18.16 -34.17 -10.39
CA GLN A 240 17.86 -32.75 -10.65
C GLN A 240 19.03 -31.81 -10.33
N HIS A 241 20.26 -32.33 -10.27
CA HIS A 241 21.46 -31.55 -9.94
C HIS A 241 21.39 -30.79 -8.61
N GLY A 242 20.60 -31.28 -7.65
CA GLY A 242 20.41 -30.65 -6.34
C GLY A 242 19.48 -29.44 -6.35
N LEU A 243 18.76 -29.17 -7.44
CA LEU A 243 17.91 -27.99 -7.61
C LEU A 243 16.44 -28.36 -7.85
N CYS A 244 15.58 -27.38 -7.59
CA CYS A 244 14.16 -27.41 -7.92
C CYS A 244 13.99 -27.52 -9.44
N VAL A 245 13.24 -28.54 -9.91
CA VAL A 245 13.07 -28.81 -11.34
C VAL A 245 12.30 -27.72 -12.09
N VAL A 246 11.51 -26.90 -11.37
CA VAL A 246 10.71 -25.83 -11.98
C VAL A 246 11.53 -24.55 -12.17
N CYS A 247 12.34 -24.16 -11.17
CA CYS A 247 13.03 -22.87 -11.20
C CYS A 247 14.54 -22.97 -11.42
N TRP A 248 15.12 -24.17 -11.30
CA TRP A 248 16.56 -24.44 -11.47
C TRP A 248 17.51 -23.51 -10.70
N ASP A 249 17.05 -22.96 -9.58
CA ASP A 249 17.78 -21.93 -8.80
C ASP A 249 17.91 -22.28 -7.31
N ARG A 250 16.90 -22.94 -6.73
CA ARG A 250 16.83 -23.20 -5.28
C ARG A 250 16.90 -24.69 -4.97
N PRO A 251 17.49 -25.08 -3.83
CA PRO A 251 17.44 -26.47 -3.40
C PRO A 251 15.98 -26.90 -3.15
N PRO A 252 15.62 -28.14 -3.52
CA PRO A 252 14.29 -28.63 -3.28
C PRO A 252 14.10 -28.98 -1.80
N GLU A 253 12.87 -28.81 -1.33
CA GLU A 253 12.47 -29.10 0.05
C GLU A 253 11.29 -30.10 0.09
N HIS A 254 10.55 -30.22 -1.01
CA HIS A 254 9.30 -30.97 -1.12
C HIS A 254 9.39 -31.96 -2.27
N VAL A 255 8.74 -33.10 -2.14
CA VAL A 255 8.47 -34.02 -3.25
C VAL A 255 7.05 -33.73 -3.71
N ASP A 256 6.93 -33.30 -4.96
CA ASP A 256 5.65 -32.99 -5.59
C ASP A 256 5.01 -34.24 -6.19
N HIS A 257 3.69 -34.21 -6.31
CA HIS A 257 2.91 -35.32 -6.84
C HIS A 257 1.70 -34.80 -7.62
N CYS A 258 1.29 -35.55 -8.63
CA CYS A 258 0.07 -35.25 -9.37
C CYS A 258 -1.15 -35.47 -8.46
N HIS A 259 -1.96 -34.43 -8.25
CA HIS A 259 -3.18 -34.53 -7.45
C HIS A 259 -4.31 -35.31 -8.13
N LEU A 260 -4.16 -35.67 -9.41
CA LEU A 260 -5.10 -36.54 -10.14
C LEU A 260 -4.72 -38.02 -10.04
N THR A 261 -3.45 -38.37 -10.30
CA THR A 261 -2.99 -39.77 -10.34
C THR A 261 -2.36 -40.24 -9.04
N GLY A 262 -1.93 -39.31 -8.17
CA GLY A 262 -1.16 -39.59 -6.96
C GLY A 262 0.31 -39.92 -7.24
N GLU A 263 0.72 -39.94 -8.50
CA GLU A 263 2.09 -40.27 -8.89
C GLU A 263 3.05 -39.16 -8.51
N VAL A 264 4.21 -39.56 -8.01
CA VAL A 264 5.28 -38.64 -7.68
C VAL A 264 5.86 -38.07 -8.96
N ARG A 265 5.99 -36.74 -9.01
CA ARG A 265 6.61 -36.03 -10.13
C ARG A 265 8.09 -35.82 -9.83
N TYR A 266 8.41 -34.72 -9.15
CA TYR A 266 9.78 -34.24 -8.96
C TYR A 266 9.94 -33.52 -7.62
N ALA A 267 11.19 -33.20 -7.25
CA ALA A 267 11.49 -32.43 -6.06
C ALA A 267 11.44 -30.91 -6.35
N LEU A 268 10.68 -30.16 -5.54
CA LEU A 268 10.45 -28.73 -5.70
C LEU A 268 10.92 -27.93 -4.48
N CYS A 269 11.35 -26.68 -4.72
CA CYS A 269 11.55 -25.71 -3.64
C CYS A 269 10.20 -25.26 -3.05
N LEU A 270 10.21 -24.79 -1.81
CA LEU A 270 8.98 -24.37 -1.11
C LEU A 270 8.14 -23.36 -1.92
N PRO A 271 8.71 -22.31 -2.53
CA PRO A 271 7.88 -21.33 -3.24
C PRO A 271 7.26 -21.87 -4.53
N CYS A 272 7.97 -22.72 -5.30
CA CYS A 272 7.38 -23.34 -6.49
C CYS A 272 6.25 -24.30 -6.12
N ASN A 273 6.48 -25.20 -5.16
CA ASN A 273 5.46 -26.14 -4.67
C ASN A 273 4.22 -25.39 -4.15
N THR A 274 4.43 -24.36 -3.31
CA THR A 274 3.32 -23.60 -2.73
C THR A 274 2.61 -22.77 -3.80
N GLY A 275 3.35 -22.13 -4.71
CA GLY A 275 2.78 -21.33 -5.80
C GLY A 275 1.88 -22.16 -6.72
N ILE A 276 2.35 -23.34 -7.13
CA ILE A 276 1.55 -24.32 -7.90
C ILE A 276 0.28 -24.70 -7.14
N GLY A 277 0.40 -25.03 -5.85
CA GLY A 277 -0.76 -25.36 -5.02
C GLY A 277 -1.76 -24.19 -4.86
N GLN A 278 -1.29 -22.94 -4.82
CA GLN A 278 -2.18 -21.76 -4.82
C GLN A 278 -2.98 -21.63 -6.13
N PHE A 279 -2.40 -22.08 -7.24
CA PHE A 279 -3.11 -22.22 -8.52
C PHE A 279 -3.90 -23.52 -8.64
N ARG A 280 -4.04 -24.27 -7.54
CA ARG A 280 -4.82 -25.52 -7.42
C ARG A 280 -4.28 -26.63 -8.33
N ASP A 281 -2.98 -26.61 -8.60
CA ASP A 281 -2.31 -27.61 -9.42
C ASP A 281 -2.94 -27.72 -10.83
N ASP A 282 -3.56 -26.63 -11.30
CA ASP A 282 -4.26 -26.54 -12.58
C ASP A 282 -3.43 -25.70 -13.57
N PRO A 283 -2.84 -26.32 -14.62
CA PRO A 283 -2.00 -25.63 -15.59
C PRO A 283 -2.75 -24.48 -16.29
N ALA A 284 -4.05 -24.62 -16.54
CA ALA A 284 -4.83 -23.58 -17.18
C ALA A 284 -4.96 -22.33 -16.28
N VAL A 285 -4.98 -22.49 -14.95
CA VAL A 285 -4.96 -21.35 -14.02
C VAL A 285 -3.60 -20.64 -14.06
N VAL A 286 -2.50 -21.39 -14.15
CA VAL A 286 -1.14 -20.82 -14.25
C VAL A 286 -0.97 -20.08 -15.57
N TRP A 287 -1.41 -20.65 -16.70
CA TRP A 287 -1.40 -19.98 -18.00
C TRP A 287 -2.22 -18.68 -18.00
N ARG A 288 -3.39 -18.66 -17.34
CA ARG A 288 -4.16 -17.41 -17.14
C ARG A 288 -3.43 -16.42 -16.23
N ALA A 289 -2.67 -16.89 -15.24
CA ALA A 289 -1.86 -16.03 -14.38
C ALA A 289 -0.71 -15.38 -15.16
N LEU A 290 -0.05 -16.14 -16.04
CA LEU A 290 0.96 -15.64 -16.99
C LEU A 290 0.36 -14.55 -17.88
N ALA A 291 -0.72 -14.86 -18.59
CA ALA A 291 -1.38 -13.91 -19.48
C ALA A 291 -1.84 -12.65 -18.72
N TYR A 292 -2.30 -12.80 -17.48
CA TYR A 292 -2.69 -11.68 -16.63
C TYR A 292 -1.51 -10.78 -16.22
N VAL A 293 -0.31 -11.33 -16.01
CA VAL A 293 0.90 -10.54 -15.71
C VAL A 293 1.45 -9.87 -16.96
N GLU A 294 1.37 -10.54 -18.11
CA GLU A 294 1.83 -10.03 -19.41
C GLU A 294 0.93 -8.95 -20.00
N ALA A 295 -0.37 -9.03 -19.73
CA ALA A 295 -1.35 -8.02 -20.08
C ALA A 295 -1.13 -6.74 -19.23
N VAL A 296 -0.01 -6.05 -19.45
CA VAL A 296 0.20 -4.68 -19.01
C VAL A 296 -0.51 -3.77 -20.00
N GLU A 297 -1.85 -3.77 -19.98
CA GLU A 297 -2.57 -2.67 -20.61
C GLU A 297 -2.58 -1.46 -19.67
N PRO A 298 -2.20 -0.27 -20.13
CA PRO A 298 -2.36 0.96 -19.37
C PRO A 298 -3.85 1.15 -19.03
N TYR A 299 -4.13 1.55 -17.79
CA TYR A 299 -5.42 2.14 -17.43
C TYR A 299 -5.46 3.54 -18.07
N GLY A 300 -5.73 3.60 -19.38
CA GLY A 300 -5.71 4.83 -20.17
C GLY A 300 -5.85 4.58 -21.66
N GLU A 301 -7.02 4.95 -22.19
CA GLU A 301 -7.48 4.93 -23.60
C GLU A 301 -7.62 3.56 -24.27
N GLU A 302 -8.84 3.29 -24.79
CA GLU A 302 -9.09 2.19 -25.73
C GLU A 302 -8.24 2.41 -26.97
N VAL A 303 -7.14 1.67 -27.10
CA VAL A 303 -6.39 1.60 -28.35
C VAL A 303 -7.19 0.68 -29.28
N VAL A 304 -7.87 1.27 -30.26
CA VAL A 304 -8.54 0.51 -31.33
C VAL A 304 -7.45 0.00 -32.27
N VAL A 305 -7.03 -1.25 -32.07
CA VAL A 305 -6.13 -1.98 -32.96
C VAL A 305 -6.99 -2.66 -34.03
N SER A 306 -6.61 -2.54 -35.30
CA SER A 306 -7.33 -3.21 -36.39
C SER A 306 -7.13 -4.74 -36.34
N ASP A 307 -8.09 -5.51 -36.90
CA ASP A 307 -7.98 -6.97 -36.99
C ASP A 307 -6.69 -7.44 -37.71
N GLU A 308 -6.17 -6.62 -38.63
CA GLU A 308 -4.93 -6.91 -39.37
C GLU A 308 -3.70 -6.74 -38.46
N GLU A 309 -3.60 -5.61 -37.76
CA GLU A 309 -2.51 -5.33 -36.81
C GLU A 309 -2.49 -6.34 -35.66
N LEU A 310 -3.67 -6.76 -35.17
CA LEU A 310 -3.77 -7.79 -34.15
C LEU A 310 -3.22 -9.14 -34.64
N ARG A 311 -3.52 -9.53 -35.89
CA ARG A 311 -2.99 -10.76 -36.50
C ARG A 311 -1.47 -10.70 -36.68
N GLU A 312 -0.93 -9.55 -37.04
CA GLU A 312 0.52 -9.36 -37.19
C GLU A 312 1.24 -9.47 -35.84
N LEU A 313 0.69 -8.86 -34.78
CA LEU A 313 1.25 -8.94 -33.44
C LEU A 313 1.25 -10.38 -32.91
N VAL A 314 0.14 -11.11 -33.06
CA VAL A 314 0.04 -12.52 -32.66
C VAL A 314 1.06 -13.38 -33.42
N ARG A 315 1.25 -13.16 -34.73
CA ARG A 315 2.28 -13.88 -35.50
C ARG A 315 3.70 -13.56 -35.04
N ALA A 316 3.98 -12.31 -34.70
CA ALA A 316 5.30 -11.91 -34.22
C ALA A 316 5.61 -12.54 -32.85
N GLU A 317 4.62 -12.62 -31.96
CA GLU A 317 4.72 -13.30 -30.67
C GLU A 317 4.93 -14.81 -30.85
N GLU A 318 4.15 -15.47 -31.71
CA GLU A 318 4.33 -16.89 -32.03
C GLU A 318 5.72 -17.19 -32.60
N GLN A 319 6.27 -16.30 -33.44
CA GLN A 319 7.63 -16.44 -33.97
C GLN A 319 8.69 -16.30 -32.87
N LEU A 320 8.55 -15.33 -31.97
CA LEU A 320 9.47 -15.15 -30.84
C LEU A 320 9.42 -16.35 -29.89
N ARG A 321 8.21 -16.83 -29.58
CA ARG A 321 7.98 -18.01 -28.75
C ARG A 321 8.57 -19.26 -29.41
N SER A 322 8.33 -19.46 -30.70
CA SER A 322 8.90 -20.58 -31.47
C SER A 322 10.43 -20.52 -31.54
N ALA A 323 11.01 -19.32 -31.71
CA ALA A 323 12.46 -19.13 -31.74
C ALA A 323 13.12 -19.37 -30.38
N PHE A 324 12.41 -19.06 -29.29
CA PHE A 324 12.84 -19.43 -27.94
C PHE A 324 12.82 -20.94 -27.76
N TYR A 325 11.69 -21.60 -28.04
CA TYR A 325 11.54 -23.05 -27.90
C TYR A 325 12.44 -23.87 -28.83
N ALA A 326 12.80 -23.35 -30.00
CA ALA A 326 13.77 -23.99 -30.90
C ALA A 326 15.20 -24.08 -30.32
N ARG A 327 15.49 -23.35 -29.24
CA ARG A 327 16.80 -23.37 -28.54
C ARG A 327 16.78 -24.19 -27.25
N VAL A 328 15.65 -24.81 -26.92
CA VAL A 328 15.49 -25.61 -25.70
C VAL A 328 15.09 -27.03 -26.13
N SER A 329 15.79 -28.04 -25.65
CA SER A 329 15.50 -29.44 -26.00
C SER A 329 14.41 -30.01 -25.08
N PRO A 330 13.23 -30.42 -25.60
CA PRO A 330 12.25 -31.15 -24.81
C PRO A 330 12.77 -32.56 -24.52
N VAL A 331 12.64 -33.02 -23.28
CA VAL A 331 12.92 -34.42 -22.92
C VAL A 331 11.62 -35.04 -22.44
N GLY A 332 11.14 -36.04 -23.20
CA GLY A 332 9.94 -36.83 -22.88
C GLY A 332 10.21 -38.01 -21.95
#